data_AF-A0A2V8RS38-F1
#
_entry.id   AF-A0A2V8RS38-F1
#
_cell.length_a   1.000
_cell.length_b   1.000
_cell.length_c   1.000
_cell.angle_alpha   90.00
_cell.angle_beta   90.00
_cell.angle_gamma   90.00
#
_symmetry.space_group_name_H-M   'P 1'
#
loop_
_entity.id
_entity.type
_entity.pdbx_description
1 polymer ?
#
loop_
_entity_poly.entity_id
_entity_poly.type
_entity_poly.pdbx_seq_one_letter_code
_entity_poly.pdbx_strand_id
1 'polypeptide(L)'
;MKKFFALFIFVFSAAAFGQSGISQVGSAEVITEQTNLSDSSKYAVKAAGDESVARVLNDEFTRLGFNDPVRLSILGDVGRENNWNRNVIFKGHSDPKNRAHNRGIISWQGQRRKKLDSYLKHEGVLGRSDDAELRGMARFMHNELQDVYPDVYKELVTAKDTAAASNALQKYIKYVPRAPYNTPDPEFKVRKNAVWANKAKAIGIGSENESHDTKLVEAKT
;
A
#
# COMPACT_ATOMS: atom_id res chain seq x y z
N MET A 1 -39.88 -16.83 13.47
CA MET A 1 -38.80 -16.37 14.38
C MET A 1 -38.10 -15.17 13.74
N LYS A 2 -38.34 -13.96 14.25
CA LYS A 2 -37.75 -12.71 13.73
C LYS A 2 -36.50 -12.40 14.57
N LYS A 3 -35.34 -12.25 13.93
CA LYS A 3 -34.06 -11.95 14.59
C LYS A 3 -33.87 -10.43 14.64
N PHE A 4 -33.70 -9.91 15.86
CA PHE A 4 -33.36 -8.53 16.15
C PHE A 4 -31.89 -8.26 15.80
N PHE A 5 -31.63 -7.14 15.11
CA PHE A 5 -30.31 -6.55 14.96
C PHE A 5 -30.07 -5.60 16.13
N ALA A 6 -28.99 -5.81 16.89
CA ALA A 6 -28.52 -4.84 17.88
C ALA A 6 -27.58 -3.84 17.20
N LEU A 7 -28.07 -2.60 17.10
CA LEU A 7 -27.36 -1.40 16.69
C LEU A 7 -26.63 -0.84 17.92
N PHE A 8 -25.30 -0.84 17.93
CA PHE A 8 -24.53 -0.16 18.98
C PHE A 8 -24.19 1.26 18.54
N ILE A 9 -24.83 2.21 19.24
CA ILE A 9 -24.56 3.65 19.20
C ILE A 9 -23.41 3.93 20.16
N PHE A 10 -22.38 4.65 19.71
CA PHE A 10 -21.37 5.25 20.59
C PHE A 10 -21.74 6.72 20.83
N VAL A 11 -21.99 7.06 22.09
CA VAL A 11 -22.17 8.43 22.59
C VAL A 11 -20.81 8.97 23.01
N PHE A 12 -20.41 10.13 22.48
CA PHE A 12 -19.31 10.94 23.04
C PHE A 12 -19.92 12.11 23.81
N SER A 13 -19.54 12.23 25.07
CA SER A 13 -19.87 13.34 25.96
C SER A 13 -18.93 14.52 25.67
N ALA A 14 -19.47 15.69 25.36
CA ALA A 14 -18.70 16.94 25.25
C ALA A 14 -19.05 17.83 26.44
N ALA A 15 -18.03 18.23 27.20
CA ALA A 15 -18.14 19.20 28.28
C ALA A 15 -18.32 20.61 27.68
N ALA A 16 -19.32 21.33 28.19
CA ALA A 16 -19.59 22.74 27.89
C ALA A 16 -18.75 23.65 28.80
N PHE A 17 -18.20 24.74 28.26
CA PHE A 17 -17.75 25.87 29.05
C PHE A 17 -17.84 27.20 28.28
N GLY A 18 -18.60 28.14 28.86
CA GLY A 18 -18.26 29.57 28.94
C GLY A 18 -18.46 30.47 27.72
N GLN A 19 -19.55 31.25 27.73
CA GLN A 19 -19.83 32.38 26.85
C GLN A 19 -19.46 33.71 27.53
N SER A 20 -18.84 34.66 26.82
CA SER A 20 -19.17 36.11 26.81
C SER A 20 -18.11 36.97 26.09
N GLY A 21 -18.57 37.96 25.30
CA GLY A 21 -17.76 39.06 24.78
C GLY A 21 -18.14 39.55 23.38
N ILE A 22 -18.93 40.63 23.31
CA ILE A 22 -19.37 41.35 22.09
C ILE A 22 -18.39 42.50 21.77
N SER A 23 -18.07 42.75 20.50
CA SER A 23 -18.17 44.09 19.84
C SER A 23 -17.76 44.06 18.35
N GLN A 24 -18.42 44.95 17.59
CA GLN A 24 -18.49 45.08 16.13
C GLN A 24 -17.25 45.65 15.42
N VAL A 25 -17.18 45.42 14.09
CA VAL A 25 -17.20 46.39 12.96
C VAL A 25 -16.24 45.94 11.85
N GLY A 26 -16.71 45.90 10.60
CA GLY A 26 -15.84 45.97 9.41
C GLY A 26 -16.24 45.07 8.25
N SER A 27 -16.88 45.67 7.26
CA SER A 27 -17.34 45.06 6.01
C SER A 27 -16.21 44.49 5.16
N ALA A 28 -16.34 43.23 4.74
CA ALA A 28 -15.68 42.71 3.53
C ALA A 28 -16.54 41.57 2.98
N GLU A 29 -17.14 41.83 1.82
CA GLU A 29 -17.88 40.87 1.02
C GLU A 29 -16.89 39.83 0.48
N VAL A 30 -16.87 38.63 1.06
CA VAL A 30 -16.10 37.49 0.56
C VAL A 30 -17.11 36.51 -0.02
N ILE A 31 -17.11 36.41 -1.36
CA ILE A 31 -17.86 35.41 -2.11
C ILE A 31 -17.34 34.03 -1.68
N THR A 32 -18.14 33.30 -0.91
CA THR A 32 -17.89 31.93 -0.48
C THR A 32 -18.37 30.96 -1.55
N GLU A 33 -17.44 30.47 -2.37
CA GLU A 33 -17.68 29.23 -3.13
C GLU A 33 -17.52 28.05 -2.16
N GLN A 34 -18.63 27.65 -1.53
CA GLN A 34 -18.74 26.44 -0.73
C GLN A 34 -18.63 25.21 -1.64
N THR A 35 -17.41 24.75 -1.93
CA THR A 35 -17.21 23.36 -2.34
C THR A 35 -17.16 22.50 -1.09
N ASN A 36 -18.14 21.60 -0.97
CA ASN A 36 -18.30 20.61 0.11
C ASN A 36 -17.02 19.78 0.36
N LEU A 37 -16.17 20.23 1.30
CA LEU A 37 -15.11 19.44 1.94
C LEU A 37 -15.51 19.13 3.38
N SER A 38 -16.39 18.15 3.59
CA SER A 38 -16.75 17.74 4.96
C SER A 38 -16.78 16.24 5.24
N ASP A 39 -16.35 15.37 4.31
CA ASP A 39 -16.36 13.92 4.54
C ASP A 39 -14.99 13.22 4.35
N SER A 40 -13.94 13.94 3.94
CA SER A 40 -12.60 13.39 3.73
C SER A 40 -11.68 13.47 4.96
N SER A 41 -11.95 14.37 5.91
CA SER A 41 -11.09 14.60 7.08
C SER A 41 -11.10 13.45 8.09
N LYS A 42 -12.23 12.73 8.22
CA LYS A 42 -12.36 11.58 9.12
C LYS A 42 -11.59 10.33 8.64
N TYR A 43 -11.31 10.24 7.34
CA TYR A 43 -10.51 9.15 6.74
C TYR A 43 -9.04 9.53 6.55
N ALA A 44 -8.74 10.82 6.38
CA ALA A 44 -7.37 11.33 6.19
C ALA A 44 -6.44 11.04 7.39
N VAL A 45 -6.97 11.06 8.62
CA VAL A 45 -6.16 10.83 9.84
C VAL A 45 -5.77 9.35 10.04
N LYS A 46 -6.42 8.40 9.36
CA LYS A 46 -6.20 6.95 9.55
C LYS A 46 -5.42 6.26 8.41
N ALA A 47 -5.11 6.96 7.32
CA ALA A 47 -4.51 6.41 6.10
C ALA A 47 -3.11 6.97 5.76
N ALA A 48 -2.41 7.56 6.74
CA ALA A 48 -1.12 8.19 6.50
C ALA A 48 0.06 7.20 6.26
N GLY A 49 -0.22 5.90 6.05
CA GLY A 49 0.72 4.77 5.88
C GLY A 49 2.17 5.10 5.54
N ASP A 50 3.11 4.45 6.22
CA ASP A 50 4.54 4.78 6.25
C ASP A 50 5.16 4.80 4.84
N GLU A 51 5.36 6.00 4.30
CA GLU A 51 5.89 6.22 2.95
C GLU A 51 7.30 5.67 2.77
N SER A 52 8.06 5.48 3.86
CA SER A 52 9.38 4.84 3.78
C SER A 52 9.29 3.40 3.27
N VAL A 53 8.19 2.69 3.54
CA VAL A 53 7.94 1.35 2.99
C VAL A 53 7.90 1.42 1.47
N ALA A 54 7.14 2.37 0.90
CA ALA A 54 7.03 2.53 -0.53
C ALA A 54 8.38 2.91 -1.17
N ARG A 55 9.15 3.80 -0.54
CA ARG A 55 10.49 4.21 -1.03
C ARG A 55 11.50 3.06 -1.02
N VAL A 56 11.58 2.30 0.07
CA VAL A 56 12.50 1.16 0.21
C VAL A 56 12.17 0.07 -0.82
N LEU A 57 10.89 -0.27 -0.96
CA LEU A 57 10.46 -1.28 -1.93
C LEU A 57 10.67 -0.80 -3.37
N ASN A 58 10.36 0.45 -3.67
CA ASN A 58 10.59 1.02 -5.00
C ASN A 58 12.08 0.95 -5.41
N ASP A 59 12.96 1.39 -4.51
CA ASP A 59 14.41 1.35 -4.74
C ASP A 59 14.90 -0.10 -4.96
N GLU A 60 14.41 -1.06 -4.18
CA GLU A 60 14.75 -2.47 -4.40
C GLU A 60 14.21 -3.03 -5.71
N PHE A 61 12.94 -2.75 -6.05
CA PHE A 61 12.35 -3.21 -7.31
C PHE A 61 13.00 -2.57 -8.54
N THR A 62 13.51 -1.34 -8.40
CA THR A 62 14.33 -0.69 -9.44
C THR A 62 15.64 -1.46 -9.65
N ARG A 63 16.36 -1.82 -8.57
CA ARG A 63 17.56 -2.67 -8.68
C ARG A 63 17.29 -4.04 -9.28
N LEU A 64 16.10 -4.59 -9.05
CA LEU A 64 15.64 -5.86 -9.62
C LEU A 64 15.18 -5.76 -11.09
N GLY A 65 15.21 -4.56 -11.67
CA GLY A 65 14.91 -4.32 -13.09
C GLY A 65 13.42 -4.17 -13.42
N PHE A 66 12.55 -3.97 -12.44
CA PHE A 66 11.13 -3.70 -12.71
C PHE A 66 10.93 -2.28 -13.23
N ASN A 67 10.14 -2.14 -14.29
CA ASN A 67 9.76 -0.86 -14.86
C ASN A 67 8.69 -0.13 -14.02
N ASP A 68 8.47 1.15 -14.29
CA ASP A 68 7.62 2.02 -13.46
C ASP A 68 6.18 1.51 -13.35
N PRO A 69 5.51 1.07 -14.44
CA PRO A 69 4.18 0.48 -14.34
C PRO A 69 4.12 -0.71 -13.37
N VAL A 70 5.12 -1.60 -13.42
CA VAL A 70 5.20 -2.76 -12.52
C VAL A 70 5.41 -2.30 -11.07
N ARG A 71 6.37 -1.40 -10.81
CA ARG A 71 6.65 -0.91 -9.46
C ARG A 71 5.42 -0.24 -8.84
N LEU A 72 4.74 0.63 -9.58
CA LEU A 72 3.51 1.30 -9.14
C LEU A 72 2.38 0.31 -8.83
N SER A 73 2.16 -0.69 -9.70
CA SER A 73 1.12 -1.70 -9.46
C SER A 73 1.44 -2.57 -8.23
N ILE A 74 2.70 -2.95 -8.01
CA ILE A 74 3.12 -3.68 -6.81
C ILE A 74 2.89 -2.82 -5.56
N LEU A 75 3.32 -1.56 -5.55
CA LEU A 75 3.15 -0.66 -4.40
C LEU A 75 1.67 -0.40 -4.07
N GLY A 76 0.82 -0.34 -5.10
CA GLY A 76 -0.63 -0.30 -4.96
C GLY A 76 -1.17 -1.51 -4.21
N ASP A 77 -0.71 -2.72 -4.58
CA ASP A 77 -1.08 -3.96 -3.91
C ASP A 77 -0.56 -4.04 -2.47
N VAL A 78 0.71 -3.69 -2.22
CA VAL A 78 1.27 -3.65 -0.86
C VAL A 78 0.46 -2.69 0.01
N GLY A 79 0.12 -1.51 -0.50
CA GLY A 79 -0.71 -0.55 0.21
C GLY A 79 -2.10 -1.10 0.52
N ARG A 80 -2.75 -1.77 -0.45
CA ARG A 80 -4.05 -2.41 -0.20
C ARG A 80 -3.97 -3.49 0.89
N GLU A 81 -2.90 -4.29 0.88
CA GLU A 81 -2.70 -5.43 1.79
C GLU A 81 -2.43 -5.02 3.24
N ASN A 82 -1.66 -3.95 3.44
CA ASN A 82 -1.15 -3.62 4.78
C ASN A 82 -1.14 -2.12 5.12
N ASN A 83 -1.67 -1.26 4.24
CA ASN A 83 -1.64 0.20 4.37
C ASN A 83 -0.22 0.77 4.54
N TRP A 84 0.79 0.13 3.92
CA TRP A 84 2.21 0.40 4.12
C TRP A 84 2.61 0.41 5.60
N ASN A 85 1.99 -0.45 6.41
CA ASN A 85 2.27 -0.50 7.84
C ASN A 85 3.33 -1.56 8.14
N ARG A 86 4.54 -1.11 8.54
CA ARG A 86 5.65 -1.98 8.95
C ARG A 86 5.26 -3.02 9.99
N ASN A 87 4.46 -2.67 10.99
CA ASN A 87 4.02 -3.64 12.00
C ASN A 87 3.19 -4.77 11.37
N VAL A 88 2.28 -4.43 10.45
CA VAL A 88 1.45 -5.43 9.75
C VAL A 88 2.32 -6.29 8.83
N ILE A 89 3.29 -5.69 8.13
CA ILE A 89 4.20 -6.40 7.22
C ILE A 89 5.09 -7.38 7.99
N PHE A 90 5.79 -6.92 9.04
CA PHE A 90 6.80 -7.72 9.74
C PHE A 90 6.19 -8.73 10.71
N LYS A 91 5.26 -8.30 11.56
CA LYS A 91 4.63 -9.17 12.56
C LYS A 91 3.53 -10.04 11.97
N GLY A 92 3.03 -9.67 10.79
CA GLY A 92 1.89 -10.33 10.17
C GLY A 92 0.57 -10.06 10.89
N HIS A 93 -0.48 -10.74 10.44
CA HIS A 93 -1.80 -10.72 11.04
C HIS A 93 -2.51 -12.05 10.81
N SER A 94 -3.46 -12.39 11.66
CA SER A 94 -4.32 -13.55 11.45
C SER A 94 -5.51 -13.18 10.59
N ASP A 95 -5.81 -13.99 9.57
CA ASP A 95 -7.04 -13.85 8.78
C ASP A 95 -8.25 -14.18 9.69
N PRO A 96 -9.22 -13.27 9.83
CA PRO A 96 -10.35 -13.47 10.73
C PRO A 96 -11.28 -14.62 10.30
N LYS A 97 -11.25 -15.05 9.03
CA LYS A 97 -12.10 -16.11 8.47
C LYS A 97 -11.54 -17.51 8.67
N ASN A 98 -10.23 -17.69 8.51
CA ASN A 98 -9.59 -19.01 8.57
C ASN A 98 -8.53 -19.14 9.69
N ARG A 99 -8.28 -18.07 10.46
CA ARG A 99 -7.27 -17.95 11.53
C ARG A 99 -5.84 -18.21 11.08
N ALA A 100 -5.58 -18.26 9.77
CA ALA A 100 -4.25 -18.45 9.24
C ALA A 100 -3.43 -17.17 9.41
N HIS A 101 -2.16 -17.35 9.71
CA HIS A 101 -1.22 -16.25 9.88
C HIS A 101 -0.61 -15.85 8.54
N ASN A 102 -0.78 -14.57 8.18
CA ASN A 102 -0.27 -13.94 6.98
C ASN A 102 0.87 -12.99 7.34
N ARG A 103 1.93 -12.93 6.53
CA ARG A 103 3.10 -12.07 6.78
C ARG A 103 3.69 -11.53 5.48
N GLY A 104 4.34 -10.37 5.57
CA GLY A 104 5.12 -9.76 4.49
C GLY A 104 4.31 -8.83 3.60
N ILE A 105 4.99 -8.26 2.60
CA ILE A 105 4.48 -7.13 1.79
C ILE A 105 3.18 -7.44 1.02
N ILE A 106 2.92 -8.72 0.70
CA ILE A 106 1.68 -9.16 0.04
C ILE A 106 0.90 -10.21 0.86
N SER A 107 1.09 -10.22 2.19
CA SER A 107 0.35 -11.12 3.09
C SER A 107 0.52 -12.62 2.76
N TRP A 108 1.76 -13.08 2.50
CA TRP A 108 2.02 -14.50 2.24
C TRP A 108 1.47 -15.39 3.36
N GLN A 109 0.84 -16.48 2.96
CA GLN A 109 0.19 -17.45 3.85
C GLN A 109 0.72 -18.87 3.62
N GLY A 110 0.58 -19.73 4.62
CA GLY A 110 0.79 -21.18 4.46
C GLY A 110 2.21 -21.54 4.04
N GLN A 111 2.36 -22.33 2.98
CA GLN A 111 3.69 -22.76 2.50
C GLN A 111 4.50 -21.62 1.90
N ARG A 112 3.87 -20.63 1.25
CA ARG A 112 4.60 -19.47 0.71
C ARG A 112 5.22 -18.63 1.83
N ARG A 113 4.50 -18.47 2.95
CA ARG A 113 5.05 -17.85 4.16
C ARG A 113 6.26 -18.60 4.72
N LYS A 114 6.20 -19.93 4.79
CA LYS A 114 7.34 -20.74 5.27
C LYS A 114 8.57 -20.58 4.37
N LYS A 115 8.36 -20.52 3.05
CA LYS A 115 9.43 -20.25 2.08
C LYS A 115 10.02 -18.85 2.27
N LEU A 116 9.18 -17.83 2.47
CA LEU A 116 9.63 -16.48 2.81
C LEU A 116 10.48 -16.49 4.09
N ASP A 117 9.98 -17.09 5.17
CA ASP A 117 10.70 -17.13 6.46
C ASP A 117 12.06 -17.82 6.30
N SER A 118 12.13 -18.92 5.55
CA SER A 118 13.37 -19.63 5.23
C SER A 118 14.33 -18.77 4.39
N TYR A 119 13.82 -18.07 3.39
CA TYR A 119 14.61 -17.18 2.53
C TYR A 119 15.21 -16.03 3.33
N LEU A 120 14.39 -15.32 4.12
CA LEU A 120 14.85 -14.22 4.97
C LEU A 120 15.84 -14.70 6.04
N LYS A 121 15.68 -15.93 6.55
CA LYS A 121 16.62 -16.55 7.49
C LYS A 121 17.97 -16.80 6.84
N HIS A 122 17.97 -17.33 5.61
CA HIS A 122 19.19 -17.57 4.83
C HIS A 122 19.92 -16.25 4.52
N GLU A 123 19.18 -15.21 4.16
CA GLU A 123 19.70 -13.85 3.94
C GLU A 123 20.18 -13.15 5.23
N GLY A 124 19.95 -13.75 6.41
CA GLY A 124 20.33 -13.15 7.69
C GLY A 124 19.49 -11.93 8.10
N VAL A 125 18.32 -11.72 7.47
CA VAL A 125 17.46 -10.55 7.70
C VAL A 125 16.13 -10.85 8.39
N LEU A 126 15.81 -12.12 8.66
CA LEU A 126 14.58 -12.51 9.33
C LEU A 126 14.47 -11.90 10.75
N GLY A 127 13.42 -11.13 11.00
CA GLY A 127 13.08 -10.62 12.33
C GLY A 127 13.75 -9.29 12.67
N ARG A 128 14.53 -8.72 11.76
CA ARG A 128 15.15 -7.40 11.93
C ARG A 128 14.13 -6.27 11.99
N SER A 129 12.97 -6.45 11.34
CA SER A 129 11.90 -5.44 11.28
C SER A 129 12.38 -4.06 10.79
N ASP A 130 13.34 -4.06 9.87
CA ASP A 130 13.97 -2.88 9.28
C ASP A 130 13.94 -2.93 7.74
N ASP A 131 14.63 -1.98 7.10
CA ASP A 131 14.67 -1.88 5.64
C ASP A 131 15.32 -3.11 4.98
N ALA A 132 16.27 -3.76 5.65
CA ALA A 132 16.93 -4.95 5.10
C ALA A 132 15.94 -6.12 4.97
N GLU A 133 15.03 -6.27 5.93
CA GLU A 133 13.97 -7.27 5.86
C GLU A 133 12.93 -6.95 4.77
N LEU A 134 12.55 -5.68 4.59
CA LEU A 134 11.66 -5.26 3.49
C LEU A 134 12.27 -5.58 2.12
N ARG A 135 13.54 -5.25 1.94
CA ARG A 135 14.27 -5.56 0.70
C ARG A 135 14.36 -7.07 0.47
N GLY A 136 14.62 -7.84 1.53
CA GLY A 136 14.57 -9.30 1.48
C GLY A 136 13.22 -9.84 1.01
N MET A 137 12.10 -9.23 1.45
CA MET A 137 10.76 -9.62 0.99
C MET A 137 10.53 -9.28 -0.50
N ALA A 138 11.05 -8.16 -0.99
CA ALA A 138 10.99 -7.79 -2.41
C ALA A 138 11.81 -8.77 -3.27
N ARG A 139 13.03 -9.13 -2.85
CA ARG A 139 13.84 -10.16 -3.53
C ARG A 139 13.16 -11.52 -3.52
N PHE A 140 12.55 -11.91 -2.40
CA PHE A 140 11.77 -13.15 -2.34
C PHE A 140 10.60 -13.14 -3.32
N MET A 141 9.84 -12.03 -3.43
CA MET A 141 8.76 -11.89 -4.41
C MET A 141 9.27 -12.04 -5.84
N HIS A 142 10.39 -11.42 -6.18
CA HIS A 142 11.01 -11.52 -7.50
C HIS A 142 11.43 -12.96 -7.83
N ASN A 143 12.15 -13.64 -6.92
CA ASN A 143 12.52 -15.05 -7.10
C ASN A 143 11.29 -15.96 -7.20
N GLU A 144 10.26 -15.76 -6.36
CA GLU A 144 9.04 -16.57 -6.41
C GLU A 144 8.30 -16.38 -7.74
N LEU A 145 8.26 -15.15 -8.27
CA LEU A 145 7.69 -14.90 -9.60
C LEU A 145 8.49 -15.62 -10.70
N GLN A 146 9.82 -15.55 -10.67
CA GLN A 146 10.66 -16.20 -11.68
C GLN A 146 10.56 -17.73 -11.63
N ASP A 147 10.66 -18.32 -10.44
CA ASP A 147 10.83 -19.76 -10.27
C ASP A 147 9.49 -20.51 -10.25
N VAL A 148 8.44 -19.90 -9.69
CA VAL A 148 7.16 -20.57 -9.43
C VAL A 148 6.05 -20.07 -10.36
N TYR A 149 6.16 -18.83 -10.85
CA TYR A 149 5.15 -18.21 -11.71
C TYR A 149 5.75 -17.60 -12.98
N PRO A 150 6.56 -18.34 -13.77
CA PRO A 150 7.35 -17.78 -14.87
C PRO A 150 6.50 -17.08 -15.94
N ASP A 151 5.29 -17.58 -16.22
CA ASP A 151 4.36 -16.94 -17.15
C ASP A 151 3.86 -15.58 -16.61
N VAL A 152 3.56 -15.52 -15.30
CA VAL A 152 3.16 -14.26 -14.65
C VAL A 152 4.33 -13.29 -14.62
N TYR A 153 5.54 -13.77 -14.33
CA TYR A 153 6.75 -12.95 -14.37
C TYR A 153 6.96 -12.35 -15.76
N LYS A 154 6.86 -13.16 -16.82
CA LYS A 154 7.01 -12.71 -18.21
C LYS A 154 5.98 -11.64 -18.57
N GLU A 155 4.70 -11.86 -18.26
CA GLU A 155 3.66 -10.86 -18.46
C GLU A 155 3.91 -9.58 -17.66
N LEU A 156 4.35 -9.71 -16.40
CA LEU A 156 4.61 -8.59 -15.52
C LEU A 156 5.74 -7.73 -16.05
N VAL A 157 6.92 -8.29 -16.33
CA VAL A 157 8.11 -7.51 -16.75
C VAL A 157 7.97 -6.91 -18.16
N THR A 158 7.04 -7.42 -18.97
CA THR A 158 6.75 -6.88 -20.31
C THR A 158 5.55 -5.93 -20.32
N ALA A 159 4.92 -5.68 -19.17
CA ALA A 159 3.79 -4.77 -19.05
C ALA A 159 4.18 -3.34 -19.46
N LYS A 160 3.41 -2.77 -20.39
CA LYS A 160 3.59 -1.41 -20.91
C LYS A 160 2.90 -0.34 -20.07
N ASP A 161 1.90 -0.76 -19.28
CA ASP A 161 1.07 0.12 -18.46
C ASP A 161 0.67 -0.59 -17.15
N THR A 162 0.12 0.19 -16.21
CA THR A 162 -0.28 -0.30 -14.88
C THR A 162 -1.42 -1.31 -14.99
N ALA A 163 -2.29 -1.20 -16.01
CA ALA A 163 -3.39 -2.12 -16.23
C ALA A 163 -2.92 -3.53 -16.60
N ALA A 164 -1.93 -3.64 -17.48
CA ALA A 164 -1.28 -4.89 -17.84
C ALA A 164 -0.51 -5.47 -16.64
N ALA A 165 0.24 -4.64 -15.91
CA ALA A 165 0.97 -5.08 -14.72
C ALA A 165 0.02 -5.60 -13.62
N SER A 166 -1.08 -4.89 -13.36
CA SER A 166 -2.08 -5.32 -12.40
C SER A 166 -2.81 -6.59 -12.84
N ASN A 167 -3.10 -6.77 -14.14
CA ASN A 167 -3.66 -8.03 -14.67
C ASN A 167 -2.73 -9.22 -14.38
N ALA A 168 -1.43 -9.06 -14.59
CA ALA A 168 -0.45 -10.11 -14.26
C ALA A 168 -0.42 -10.37 -12.74
N LEU A 169 -0.36 -9.32 -11.91
CA LEU A 169 -0.33 -9.46 -10.45
C LEU A 169 -1.57 -10.16 -9.88
N GLN A 170 -2.75 -10.02 -10.48
CA GLN A 170 -3.95 -10.75 -10.06
C GLN A 170 -3.85 -12.28 -10.17
N LYS A 171 -2.94 -12.78 -11.02
CA LYS A 171 -2.65 -14.22 -11.14
C LYS A 171 -1.74 -14.72 -10.02
N TYR A 172 -1.00 -13.81 -9.39
CA TYR A 172 0.01 -14.11 -8.36
C TYR A 172 -0.46 -13.80 -6.93
N ILE A 173 -1.06 -12.63 -6.73
CA ILE A 173 -1.67 -12.19 -5.47
C ILE A 173 -3.14 -12.60 -5.53
N LYS A 174 -3.60 -13.48 -4.65
CA LYS A 174 -4.97 -14.02 -4.74
C LYS A 174 -6.00 -12.98 -4.29
N TYR A 175 -6.85 -12.57 -5.21
CA TYR A 175 -8.01 -11.72 -4.94
C TYR A 175 -9.24 -12.57 -4.63
N VAL A 176 -10.16 -12.05 -3.82
CA VAL A 176 -11.52 -12.58 -3.71
C VAL A 176 -12.41 -11.77 -4.66
N PRO A 177 -12.75 -12.27 -5.86
CA PRO A 177 -13.33 -11.44 -6.94
C PRO A 177 -14.74 -10.90 -6.64
N ARG A 178 -15.43 -11.44 -5.63
CA ARG A 178 -16.79 -11.06 -5.22
C ARG A 178 -16.86 -10.43 -3.82
N ALA A 179 -15.71 -10.01 -3.27
CA ALA A 179 -15.74 -9.24 -2.04
C ALA A 179 -16.37 -7.86 -2.33
N PRO A 180 -17.33 -7.39 -1.51
CA PRO A 180 -18.02 -6.10 -1.73
C PRO A 180 -17.09 -4.88 -1.66
N TYR A 181 -15.81 -5.08 -1.33
CA TYR A 181 -14.80 -4.04 -1.14
C TYR A 181 -13.81 -3.90 -2.31
N ASN A 182 -13.97 -4.68 -3.39
CA ASN A 182 -13.12 -4.65 -4.58
C ASN A 182 -13.80 -3.89 -5.73
N THR A 183 -14.10 -2.60 -5.52
CA THR A 183 -14.61 -1.74 -6.59
C THR A 183 -13.63 -1.74 -7.77
N PRO A 184 -14.08 -2.06 -9.00
CA PRO A 184 -13.21 -2.09 -10.17
C PRO A 184 -12.53 -0.74 -10.43
N ASP A 185 -11.33 -0.82 -10.99
CA ASP A 185 -10.53 0.32 -11.44
C ASP A 185 -9.86 -0.02 -12.79
N PRO A 186 -9.87 0.86 -13.80
CA PRO A 186 -9.35 0.52 -15.12
C PRO A 186 -7.82 0.31 -15.13
N GLU A 187 -7.08 1.09 -14.35
CA GLU A 187 -5.61 1.09 -14.30
C GLU A 187 -5.06 0.07 -13.32
N PHE A 188 -5.67 -0.08 -12.14
CA PHE A 188 -5.12 -0.91 -11.07
C PHE A 188 -6.03 -2.08 -10.69
N LYS A 189 -7.11 -2.30 -11.45
CA LYS A 189 -8.15 -3.35 -11.29
C LYS A 189 -8.98 -3.25 -10.02
N VAL A 190 -8.44 -2.68 -8.95
CA VAL A 190 -9.13 -2.44 -7.69
C VAL A 190 -8.88 -0.99 -7.25
N ARG A 191 -9.94 -0.25 -6.93
CA ARG A 191 -9.86 1.17 -6.53
C ARG A 191 -8.90 1.41 -5.36
N LYS A 192 -8.81 0.47 -4.41
CA LYS A 192 -7.84 0.57 -3.31
C LYS A 192 -6.39 0.48 -3.80
N ASN A 193 -6.09 -0.35 -4.80
CA ASN A 193 -4.76 -0.39 -5.40
C ASN A 193 -4.43 0.96 -6.04
N ALA A 194 -5.39 1.56 -6.75
CA ALA A 194 -5.23 2.89 -7.36
C ALA A 194 -4.94 3.98 -6.31
N VAL A 195 -5.64 3.99 -5.18
CA VAL A 195 -5.38 4.96 -4.08
C VAL A 195 -3.92 4.89 -3.62
N TRP A 196 -3.39 3.69 -3.38
CA TRP A 196 -2.02 3.52 -2.90
C TRP A 196 -0.97 3.77 -4.00
N ALA A 197 -1.24 3.37 -5.24
CA ALA A 197 -0.38 3.68 -6.37
C ALA A 197 -0.32 5.19 -6.63
N ASN A 198 -1.44 5.91 -6.53
CA ASN A 198 -1.47 7.36 -6.65
C ASN A 198 -0.76 8.04 -5.46
N LYS A 199 -0.82 7.46 -4.26
CA LYS A 199 0.03 7.91 -3.14
C LYS A 199 1.52 7.73 -3.47
N ALA A 200 1.90 6.62 -4.11
CA ALA A 200 3.29 6.40 -4.54
C ALA A 200 3.73 7.44 -5.58
N LYS A 201 2.87 7.73 -6.57
CA LYS A 201 3.10 8.81 -7.54
C LYS A 201 3.28 10.17 -6.86
N ALA A 202 2.43 10.49 -5.88
CA ALA A 202 2.47 11.76 -5.16
C ALA A 202 3.78 11.98 -4.37
N ILE A 203 4.50 10.91 -4.03
CA ILE A 203 5.80 10.98 -3.34
C ILE A 203 7.01 10.88 -4.30
N GLY A 204 6.75 10.95 -5.61
CA GLY A 204 7.75 11.03 -6.68
C GLY A 204 8.04 9.72 -7.43
N ILE A 205 7.41 8.60 -7.07
CA ILE A 205 7.68 7.29 -7.67
C ILE A 205 7.00 7.18 -9.04
N GLY A 206 7.73 6.70 -10.06
CA GLY A 206 7.25 6.53 -11.43
C GLY A 206 7.07 7.85 -12.18
N SER A 207 7.76 8.92 -11.74
CA SER A 207 7.86 10.17 -12.48
C SER A 207 9.13 10.18 -13.35
N GLU A 208 9.13 10.86 -14.49
CA GLU A 208 10.30 10.98 -15.37
C GLU A 208 11.54 11.56 -14.64
N ASN A 209 11.32 12.26 -13.52
CA ASN A 209 12.35 12.82 -12.65
C ASN A 209 12.96 11.82 -11.64
N GLU A 210 12.53 10.56 -11.62
CA GLU A 210 13.13 9.51 -10.78
C GLU A 210 14.54 9.11 -11.27
N SER A 211 14.86 9.43 -12.52
CA SER A 211 16.24 9.38 -13.04
C SER A 211 16.98 10.60 -12.52
N HIS A 212 17.93 10.45 -11.58
CA HIS A 212 19.22 11.17 -11.58
C HIS A 212 20.13 10.98 -10.34
N ASP A 213 19.76 10.22 -9.30
CA ASP A 213 20.62 10.15 -8.09
C ASP A 213 21.61 8.97 -8.05
N THR A 214 21.87 8.30 -9.17
CA THR A 214 22.84 7.18 -9.28
C THR A 214 24.15 7.53 -9.99
N LYS A 215 24.41 8.81 -10.34
CA LYS A 215 25.63 9.23 -11.05
C LYS A 215 26.67 10.01 -10.23
N LEU A 216 26.75 9.81 -8.91
CA LEU A 216 27.76 10.46 -8.05
C LEU A 216 28.58 9.47 -7.22
N VAL A 217 29.17 8.44 -7.84
CA VAL A 217 30.24 7.64 -7.17
C VAL A 217 31.45 7.35 -8.07
N GLU A 218 31.43 7.69 -9.36
CA GLU A 218 32.61 7.52 -10.23
C GLU A 218 33.27 8.85 -10.57
N ALA A 219 33.96 9.44 -9.59
CA ALA A 219 34.97 10.47 -9.84
C ALA A 219 35.97 10.54 -8.69
N LYS A 220 36.72 9.46 -8.46
CA LYS A 220 38.05 9.50 -7.85
C LYS A 220 38.93 8.42 -8.45
N THR A 221 39.69 8.80 -9.47
CA THR A 221 40.97 8.17 -9.81
C THR A 221 41.91 9.27 -10.24
#